data_AF-A0A453B5E9-F1
#
_entry.id   AF-A0A453B5E9-F1
#
_cell.length_a   1.000
_cell.length_b   1.000
_cell.length_c   1.000
_cell.angle_alpha   90.00
_cell.angle_beta   90.00
_cell.angle_gamma   90.00
#
_symmetry.space_group_name_H-M   'P 1'
#
loop_
_entity.id
_entity.type
_entity.pdbx_description
1 polymer ?
#
loop_
_entity_poly.entity_id
_entity_poly.type
_entity_poly.pdbx_seq_one_letter_code
_entity_poly.pdbx_strand_id
1 'polypeptide(L)'
;MEIRHYWSMAVAAVGFRLVLVLFGGDLHLASRPEVSTPLTSLRRLAEGYWLKQVSMSPYSGSMYHGSPLLLSVLGPLTSKRSGGHHSHIYCSLVFVAVDFIAAMLIRSTGRTLQMARNRSLKSLDLTKSVNNSVNVSAGDTASLIYLWNPWTIITCVGSCTSPIENLMVVIMLHGACSRLAPLAAFGYVMATHLSLYPAILILPVALLLGYGPDTPPTKVFLQKGLSANKIDMSDNGKGTSQKGFGQFSWKPILHFILWVFIWSCYVLSLNSIILNKVGGLQEMFEKTYGFILTVKDLSPNIGVLW
;
A
#
# COMPACT_ATOMS: atom_id res chain seq x y z
N MET A 1 1.80 21.44 14.08
CA MET A 1 3.21 21.87 13.98
C MET A 1 3.96 20.77 13.24
N GLU A 2 4.75 21.10 12.23
CA GLU A 2 5.62 20.10 11.60
C GLU A 2 6.66 19.62 12.62
N ILE A 3 7.01 18.33 12.57
CA ILE A 3 8.07 17.81 13.43
C ILE A 3 9.38 18.50 13.01
N ARG A 4 9.97 19.30 13.90
CA ARG A 4 11.14 20.16 13.62
C ARG A 4 12.32 19.42 13.00
N HIS A 5 12.46 18.12 13.27
CA HIS A 5 13.55 17.27 12.77
C HIS A 5 13.07 16.17 11.81
N TYR A 6 11.88 16.29 11.21
CA TYR A 6 11.34 15.25 10.31
C TYR A 6 12.32 14.85 9.21
N TRP A 7 12.84 15.83 8.46
CA TRP A 7 13.75 15.57 7.35
C TRP A 7 15.07 14.95 7.80
N SER A 8 15.60 15.35 8.95
CA SER A 8 16.79 14.73 9.54
C SER A 8 16.55 13.26 9.88
N MET A 9 15.41 12.94 10.49
CA MET A 9 15.04 11.56 10.83
C MET A 9 14.73 10.70 9.59
N ALA A 10 14.12 11.29 8.55
CA ALA A 10 13.85 10.61 7.29
C ALA A 10 15.15 10.31 6.53
N VAL A 11 16.07 11.29 6.44
CA VAL A 11 17.40 11.12 5.83
C VAL A 11 18.20 10.08 6.61
N ALA A 12 18.14 10.08 7.94
CA ALA A 12 18.79 9.06 8.76
C ALA A 12 18.23 7.65 8.47
N ALA A 13 16.91 7.49 8.32
CA ALA A 13 16.29 6.20 8.01
C ALA A 13 16.64 5.69 6.60
N VAL A 14 16.71 6.59 5.61
CA VAL A 14 17.15 6.24 4.25
C VAL A 14 18.65 5.92 4.24
N GLY A 15 19.47 6.74 4.91
CA GLY A 15 20.90 6.50 5.06
C GLY A 15 21.20 5.16 5.72
N PHE A 16 20.45 4.81 6.77
CA PHE A 16 20.56 3.50 7.43
C PHE A 16 20.25 2.34 6.47
N ARG A 17 19.19 2.44 5.65
CA ARG A 17 18.91 1.45 4.60
C ARG A 17 20.03 1.35 3.59
N LEU A 18 20.56 2.48 3.11
CA LEU A 18 21.66 2.50 2.14
C LEU A 18 22.92 1.84 2.70
N VAL A 19 23.28 2.13 3.95
CA VAL A 19 24.40 1.47 4.65
C VAL A 19 24.15 -0.03 4.73
N LEU A 20 22.95 -0.47 5.12
CA LEU A 20 22.63 -1.90 5.16
C LEU A 20 22.61 -2.57 3.79
N VAL A 21 22.21 -1.88 2.72
CA VAL A 21 22.27 -2.42 1.35
C VAL A 21 23.71 -2.57 0.86
N LEU A 22 24.58 -1.61 1.19
CA LEU A 22 25.99 -1.61 0.75
C LEU A 22 26.87 -2.57 1.57
N PHE A 23 26.63 -2.70 2.87
CA PHE A 23 27.45 -3.48 3.80
C PHE A 23 26.77 -4.73 4.37
N GLY A 24 25.47 -4.93 4.13
CA GLY A 24 24.70 -6.04 4.68
C GLY A 24 24.63 -7.29 3.78
N GLY A 25 25.49 -7.39 2.75
CA GLY A 25 25.55 -8.55 1.85
C GLY A 25 25.77 -9.88 2.56
N ASP A 26 26.49 -9.86 3.69
CA ASP A 26 26.83 -11.06 4.49
C ASP A 26 25.67 -11.57 5.36
N LEU A 27 24.55 -10.83 5.46
CA LEU A 27 23.47 -11.19 6.38
C LEU A 27 22.56 -12.32 5.85
N HIS A 28 22.76 -12.76 4.60
CA HIS A 28 22.00 -13.84 3.96
C HIS A 28 20.46 -13.74 4.16
N LEU A 29 19.94 -12.52 4.26
CA LEU A 29 18.52 -12.26 4.56
C LEU A 29 17.60 -12.75 3.44
N ALA A 30 18.08 -12.72 2.19
CA ALA A 30 17.32 -13.19 1.02
C ALA A 30 17.08 -14.71 1.01
N SER A 31 17.82 -15.50 1.78
CA SER A 31 17.57 -16.95 1.94
C SER A 31 16.62 -17.28 3.09
N ARG A 32 16.30 -16.31 3.94
CA ARG A 32 15.43 -16.51 5.09
C ARG A 32 13.97 -16.48 4.64
N PRO A 33 13.19 -17.55 4.86
CA PRO A 33 11.79 -17.62 4.43
C PRO A 33 10.90 -16.60 5.14
N GLU A 34 11.34 -16.07 6.29
CA GLU A 34 10.67 -14.99 7.01
C GLU A 34 10.74 -13.66 6.25
N VAL A 35 11.80 -13.44 5.46
CA VAL A 35 12.05 -12.15 4.77
C VAL A 35 11.70 -12.21 3.29
N SER A 36 12.08 -13.31 2.64
CA SER A 36 11.87 -13.52 1.21
C SER A 36 10.96 -14.73 1.03
N THR A 37 9.67 -14.46 0.85
CA THR A 37 8.65 -15.50 0.67
C THR A 37 8.65 -16.04 -0.76
N PRO A 38 7.98 -17.19 -1.02
CA PRO A 38 7.82 -17.74 -2.37
C PRO A 38 7.28 -16.74 -3.40
N LEU A 39 6.45 -15.79 -2.96
CA LEU A 39 5.82 -14.78 -3.81
C LEU A 39 6.66 -13.52 -3.97
N THR A 40 7.47 -13.15 -2.97
CA THR A 40 8.16 -11.86 -2.91
C THR A 40 9.66 -11.94 -3.21
N SER A 41 10.21 -13.14 -3.39
CA SER A 41 11.65 -13.35 -3.59
C SER A 41 12.17 -12.83 -4.93
N LEU A 42 13.16 -11.93 -4.91
CA LEU A 42 13.83 -11.47 -6.12
C LEU A 42 14.62 -12.59 -6.82
N ARG A 43 15.12 -13.59 -6.08
CA ARG A 43 15.84 -14.74 -6.65
C ARG A 43 14.90 -15.59 -7.51
N ARG A 44 13.70 -15.87 -7.02
CA ARG A 44 12.67 -16.62 -7.75
C ARG A 44 12.18 -15.82 -8.96
N LEU A 45 12.10 -14.49 -8.84
CA LEU A 45 11.80 -13.60 -9.97
C LEU A 45 12.89 -13.63 -11.04
N ALA A 46 14.17 -13.64 -10.66
CA ALA A 46 15.29 -13.70 -11.59
C ALA A 46 15.28 -15.00 -12.40
N GLU A 47 14.94 -16.12 -11.77
CA GLU A 47 14.78 -17.41 -12.47
C GLU A 47 13.59 -17.42 -13.43
N GLY A 48 12.42 -16.93 -13.01
CA GLY A 48 11.27 -16.79 -13.90
C GLY A 48 11.59 -15.92 -15.13
N TYR A 49 12.42 -14.89 -14.94
CA TYR A 49 12.85 -14.02 -16.03
C TYR A 49 13.86 -14.72 -16.95
N TRP A 50 14.75 -15.53 -16.39
CA TRP A 50 15.67 -16.35 -17.16
C TRP A 50 14.93 -17.38 -18.02
N LEU A 51 13.93 -18.09 -17.48
CA LEU A 51 13.09 -19.02 -18.24
C LEU A 51 12.39 -18.31 -19.42
N LYS A 52 11.89 -17.09 -19.17
CA LYS A 52 11.29 -16.27 -20.22
C LYS A 52 12.28 -15.92 -21.34
N GLN A 53 13.55 -15.65 -21.02
CA GLN A 53 14.57 -15.37 -22.05
C GLN A 53 14.84 -16.57 -22.95
N VAL A 54 14.74 -17.79 -22.42
CA VAL A 54 14.88 -19.04 -23.18
C VAL A 54 13.57 -19.45 -23.87
N SER A 55 12.59 -18.54 -23.95
CA SER A 55 11.27 -18.77 -24.56
C SER A 55 10.44 -19.88 -23.89
N MET A 56 10.70 -20.16 -22.61
CA MET A 56 9.89 -21.05 -21.78
C MET A 56 8.92 -20.25 -20.91
N SER A 57 7.85 -20.89 -20.41
CA SER A 57 6.94 -20.21 -19.50
C SER A 57 7.68 -19.81 -18.21
N PRO A 58 7.49 -18.58 -17.68
CA PRO A 58 8.06 -18.18 -16.40
C PRO A 58 7.68 -19.13 -15.26
N TYR A 59 6.55 -19.82 -15.42
CA TYR A 59 5.98 -20.78 -14.47
C TYR A 59 6.33 -22.24 -14.77
N SER A 60 7.18 -22.50 -15.78
CA SER A 60 7.66 -23.85 -16.11
C SER A 60 8.52 -24.42 -14.98
N GLY A 61 9.22 -23.55 -14.24
CA GLY A 61 9.92 -23.90 -13.01
C GLY A 61 8.99 -23.93 -11.80
N SER A 62 9.38 -24.65 -10.74
CA SER A 62 8.66 -24.68 -9.45
C SER A 62 8.89 -23.44 -8.60
N MET A 63 9.73 -22.51 -9.07
CA MET A 63 10.19 -21.39 -8.28
C MET A 63 9.36 -20.13 -8.51
N TYR A 64 9.04 -19.70 -9.73
CA TYR A 64 8.31 -18.44 -9.89
C TYR A 64 6.78 -18.61 -9.85
N HIS A 65 6.11 -17.90 -8.94
CA HIS A 65 4.64 -17.85 -8.82
C HIS A 65 4.13 -16.40 -8.68
N GLY A 66 4.83 -15.44 -9.29
CA GLY A 66 4.54 -14.01 -9.16
C GLY A 66 3.95 -13.38 -10.42
N SER A 67 3.60 -12.11 -10.31
CA SER A 67 3.01 -11.32 -11.40
C SER A 67 3.90 -11.18 -12.66
N PRO A 68 3.40 -11.43 -13.89
CA PRO A 68 4.18 -11.20 -15.12
C PRO A 68 4.57 -9.74 -15.34
N LEU A 69 3.77 -8.80 -14.84
CA LEU A 69 4.09 -7.36 -14.88
C LEU A 69 5.35 -7.07 -14.07
N LEU A 70 5.42 -7.60 -12.84
CA LEU A 70 6.58 -7.45 -11.98
C LEU A 70 7.82 -8.08 -12.62
N LEU A 71 7.65 -9.26 -13.22
CA LEU A 71 8.69 -9.94 -13.98
C LEU A 71 9.24 -9.08 -15.13
N SER A 72 8.37 -8.39 -15.86
CA SER A 72 8.77 -7.55 -16.99
C SER A 72 9.50 -6.28 -16.55
N VAL A 73 9.16 -5.72 -15.38
CA VAL A 73 9.76 -4.48 -14.86
C VAL A 73 11.07 -4.75 -14.14
N LEU A 74 11.10 -5.73 -13.24
CA LEU A 74 12.28 -6.03 -12.42
C LEU A 74 13.22 -7.06 -13.05
N GLY A 75 12.71 -7.97 -13.89
CA GLY A 75 13.52 -9.01 -14.50
C GLY A 75 14.74 -8.49 -15.28
N PRO A 76 14.62 -7.44 -16.12
CA PRO A 76 15.78 -6.85 -16.80
C PRO A 76 16.87 -6.35 -15.84
N LEU A 77 16.49 -5.87 -14.65
CA LEU A 77 17.44 -5.41 -13.63
C LEU A 77 18.20 -6.58 -12.98
N THR A 78 17.65 -7.78 -13.04
CA THR A 78 18.30 -9.00 -12.53
C THR A 78 19.25 -9.66 -13.53
N SER A 79 19.14 -9.41 -14.84
CA SER A 79 19.66 -10.34 -15.86
C SER A 79 20.99 -9.97 -16.54
N LYS A 80 21.67 -8.89 -16.16
CA LYS A 80 22.98 -8.53 -16.75
C LYS A 80 23.87 -7.87 -15.71
N ARG A 81 24.89 -8.58 -15.21
CA ARG A 81 26.32 -8.31 -15.49
C ARG A 81 27.19 -9.27 -14.67
N SER A 82 28.24 -9.78 -15.32
CA SER A 82 29.37 -10.52 -14.73
C SER A 82 29.74 -9.98 -13.33
N GLY A 83 29.51 -10.79 -12.29
CA GLY A 83 29.71 -10.44 -10.87
C GLY A 83 28.40 -10.32 -10.10
N GLY A 84 27.91 -11.44 -9.55
CA GLY A 84 26.61 -11.57 -8.87
C GLY A 84 26.34 -10.68 -7.65
N HIS A 85 27.23 -9.75 -7.30
CA HIS A 85 27.04 -8.77 -6.23
C HIS A 85 26.35 -7.47 -6.73
N HIS A 86 26.53 -7.05 -7.98
CA HIS A 86 26.10 -5.71 -8.41
C HIS A 86 24.61 -5.61 -8.79
N SER A 87 23.99 -6.66 -9.30
CA SER A 87 22.57 -6.66 -9.67
C SER A 87 21.64 -6.49 -8.47
N HIS A 88 22.00 -7.10 -7.33
CA HIS A 88 21.26 -6.97 -6.07
C HIS A 88 21.23 -5.52 -5.57
N ILE A 89 22.34 -4.80 -5.69
CA ILE A 89 22.45 -3.41 -5.23
C ILE A 89 21.48 -2.51 -6.00
N TYR A 90 21.39 -2.63 -7.32
CA TYR A 90 20.47 -1.81 -8.12
C TYR A 90 19.00 -2.07 -7.78
N CYS A 91 18.59 -3.33 -7.63
CA CYS A 91 17.23 -3.66 -7.22
C CYS A 91 16.92 -3.13 -5.81
N SER A 92 17.84 -3.29 -4.87
CA SER A 92 17.69 -2.75 -3.52
C SER A 92 17.62 -1.21 -3.50
N LEU A 93 18.36 -0.51 -4.36
CA LEU A 93 18.23 0.96 -4.50
C LEU A 93 16.84 1.37 -5.00
N VAL A 94 16.27 0.63 -5.96
CA VAL A 94 14.88 0.86 -6.40
C VAL A 94 13.91 0.64 -5.24
N PHE A 95 14.11 -0.41 -4.43
CA PHE A 95 13.27 -0.67 -3.26
C PHE A 95 13.35 0.43 -2.21
N VAL A 96 14.55 0.96 -1.92
CA VAL A 96 14.72 2.10 -1.00
C VAL A 96 13.97 3.34 -1.52
N ALA A 97 14.03 3.62 -2.82
CA ALA A 97 13.31 4.73 -3.42
C ALA A 97 11.79 4.53 -3.34
N VAL A 98 11.31 3.32 -3.62
CA VAL A 98 9.89 2.93 -3.53
C VAL A 98 9.37 3.07 -2.09
N ASP A 99 10.11 2.58 -1.10
CA ASP A 99 9.78 2.70 0.32
C ASP A 99 9.70 4.17 0.77
N PHE A 100 10.64 5.00 0.30
CA PHE A 100 10.63 6.43 0.59
C PHE A 100 9.40 7.12 -0.02
N ILE A 101 9.03 6.77 -1.26
CA ILE A 101 7.81 7.28 -1.91
C ILE A 101 6.56 6.85 -1.12
N ALA A 102 6.50 5.59 -0.67
CA ALA A 102 5.41 5.10 0.16
C ALA A 102 5.30 5.91 1.47
N ALA A 103 6.43 6.17 2.14
CA ALA A 103 6.46 7.01 3.34
C ALA A 103 5.95 8.43 3.10
N MET A 104 6.31 9.03 1.96
CA MET A 104 5.87 10.39 1.58
C MET A 104 4.37 10.42 1.24
N LEU A 105 3.84 9.38 0.62
CA LEU A 105 2.40 9.22 0.40
C LEU A 105 1.65 9.06 1.73
N ILE A 106 2.17 8.28 2.69
CA ILE A 106 1.59 8.17 4.04
C ILE A 106 1.54 9.55 4.71
N ARG A 107 2.64 10.33 4.63
CA ARG A 107 2.69 11.71 5.14
C ARG A 107 1.60 12.57 4.49
N SER A 108 1.48 12.49 3.17
CA SER A 108 0.47 13.23 2.40
C SER A 108 -0.95 12.86 2.82
N THR A 109 -1.25 11.56 2.95
CA THR A 109 -2.54 11.05 3.42
C THR A 109 -2.88 11.57 4.83
N GLY A 110 -1.92 11.54 5.76
CA GLY A 110 -2.13 12.07 7.11
C GLY A 110 -2.41 13.57 7.14
N ARG A 111 -1.76 14.35 6.27
CA ARG A 111 -2.03 15.79 6.12
C ARG A 111 -3.43 16.03 5.55
N THR A 112 -3.83 15.31 4.50
CA THR A 112 -5.19 15.40 3.93
C THR A 112 -6.25 15.09 4.99
N LEU A 113 -6.04 14.03 5.78
CA LEU A 113 -6.97 13.65 6.85
C LEU A 113 -7.02 14.69 7.99
N GLN A 114 -5.86 15.27 8.34
CA GLN A 114 -5.81 16.34 9.34
C GLN A 114 -6.54 17.60 8.87
N MET A 115 -6.41 17.97 7.58
CA MET A 115 -7.14 19.09 7.00
C MET A 115 -8.66 18.84 6.97
N ALA A 116 -9.09 17.66 6.56
CA ALA A 116 -10.48 17.20 6.60
C ALA A 116 -11.07 17.33 8.02
N ARG A 117 -10.35 16.80 9.01
CA ARG A 117 -10.71 16.88 10.43
C ARG A 117 -10.83 18.33 10.90
N ASN A 118 -9.86 19.20 10.58
CA ASN A 118 -9.88 20.59 11.01
C ASN A 118 -11.04 21.38 10.38
N ARG A 119 -11.38 21.10 9.12
CA ARG A 119 -12.56 21.67 8.45
C ARG A 119 -13.85 21.23 9.15
N SER A 120 -13.97 19.95 9.45
CA SER A 120 -15.12 19.40 10.19
C SER A 120 -15.27 20.03 11.58
N LEU A 121 -14.18 20.13 12.35
CA LEU A 121 -14.18 20.78 13.67
C LEU A 121 -14.52 22.28 13.61
N LYS A 122 -14.04 22.99 12.59
CA LYS A 122 -14.39 24.39 12.36
C LYS A 122 -15.88 24.56 12.04
N SER A 123 -16.47 23.65 11.28
CA SER A 123 -17.92 23.67 10.99
C SER A 123 -18.80 23.40 12.21
N LEU A 124 -18.24 22.81 13.26
CA LEU A 124 -18.95 22.49 14.50
C LEU A 124 -18.75 23.54 15.61
N ASP A 125 -18.09 24.67 15.31
CA ASP A 125 -17.67 25.71 16.26
C ASP A 125 -16.82 25.22 17.45
N LEU A 126 -16.24 24.03 17.35
CA LEU A 126 -15.39 23.42 18.40
C LEU A 126 -13.94 23.91 18.34
N THR A 127 -13.72 25.17 17.94
CA THR A 127 -12.39 25.79 17.72
C THR A 127 -11.52 25.76 18.98
N LYS A 128 -12.14 25.83 20.17
CA LYS A 128 -11.47 25.73 21.47
C LYS A 128 -10.80 24.36 21.72
N SER A 129 -11.38 23.28 21.17
CA SER A 129 -10.82 21.92 21.25
C SER A 129 -9.65 21.72 20.28
N VAL A 130 -9.72 22.36 19.10
CA VAL A 130 -8.61 22.37 18.11
C VAL A 130 -7.35 22.99 18.70
N ASN A 131 -7.47 24.11 19.43
CA ASN A 131 -6.35 24.81 20.03
C ASN A 131 -5.72 24.08 21.23
N ASN A 132 -6.50 23.25 21.95
CA ASN A 132 -6.01 22.50 23.12
C ASN A 132 -5.40 21.15 22.76
N SER A 133 -5.68 20.60 21.58
CA SER A 133 -5.06 19.35 21.13
C SER A 133 -3.59 19.59 20.80
N VAL A 134 -2.69 18.83 21.44
CA VAL A 134 -1.25 18.85 21.12
C VAL A 134 -1.11 18.63 19.61
N ASN A 135 -0.56 19.62 18.93
CA ASN A 135 -0.59 19.76 17.47
C ASN A 135 0.48 18.87 16.81
N VAL A 136 0.52 17.59 17.19
CA VAL A 136 1.37 16.56 16.59
C VAL A 136 0.84 16.31 15.18
N SER A 137 1.69 16.51 14.17
CA SER A 137 1.35 16.10 12.80
C SER A 137 1.26 14.58 12.75
N ALA A 138 0.03 14.05 12.72
CA ALA A 138 -0.23 12.62 12.65
C ALA A 138 0.39 12.00 11.38
N GLY A 139 0.38 12.75 10.27
CA GLY A 139 1.02 12.33 9.02
C GLY A 139 2.54 12.25 9.12
N ASP A 140 3.18 13.24 9.75
CA ASP A 140 4.64 13.23 9.95
C ASP A 140 5.04 12.04 10.83
N THR A 141 4.27 11.78 11.88
CA THR A 141 4.53 10.67 12.82
C THR A 141 4.34 9.31 12.15
N ALA A 142 3.23 9.10 11.44
CA ALA A 142 2.96 7.84 10.75
C ALA A 142 4.02 7.53 9.68
N SER A 143 4.47 8.54 8.94
CA SER A 143 5.53 8.40 7.95
C SER A 143 6.88 8.01 8.59
N LEU A 144 7.24 8.64 9.72
CA LEU A 144 8.45 8.28 10.45
C LEU A 144 8.38 6.86 11.04
N ILE A 145 7.23 6.46 11.59
CA ILE A 145 7.03 5.09 12.09
C ILE A 145 7.22 4.08 10.96
N TYR A 146 6.69 4.35 9.77
CA TYR A 146 6.87 3.49 8.61
C TYR A 146 8.35 3.41 8.16
N LEU A 147 9.05 4.56 8.11
CA LEU A 147 10.47 4.60 7.75
C LEU A 147 11.37 3.93 8.78
N TRP A 148 11.04 3.97 10.07
CA TRP A 148 11.83 3.32 11.12
C TRP A 148 11.31 1.92 11.46
N ASN A 149 10.33 1.41 10.72
CA ASN A 149 9.83 0.06 10.94
C ASN A 149 10.92 -0.97 10.62
N PRO A 150 11.36 -1.79 11.60
CA PRO A 150 12.41 -2.78 11.35
C PRO A 150 12.02 -3.77 10.24
N TRP A 151 10.72 -4.06 10.08
CA TRP A 151 10.23 -4.95 9.05
C TRP A 151 10.39 -4.38 7.64
N THR A 152 10.09 -3.09 7.43
CA THR A 152 10.26 -2.44 6.11
C THR A 152 11.73 -2.31 5.74
N ILE A 153 12.58 -2.08 6.74
CA ILE A 153 14.05 -2.07 6.56
C ILE A 153 14.55 -3.46 6.15
N ILE A 154 14.16 -4.50 6.89
CA ILE A 154 14.59 -5.88 6.62
C ILE A 154 14.12 -6.35 5.23
N THR A 155 12.87 -6.07 4.86
CA THR A 155 12.32 -6.43 3.54
C THR A 155 13.00 -5.68 2.40
N CYS A 156 13.28 -4.38 2.54
CA CYS A 156 14.06 -3.62 1.56
C CYS A 156 15.48 -4.19 1.34
N VAL A 157 16.18 -4.53 2.42
CA VAL A 157 17.55 -5.06 2.36
C VAL A 157 17.55 -6.53 1.90
N GLY A 158 16.52 -7.29 2.27
CA GLY A 158 16.36 -8.72 1.98
C GLY A 158 16.10 -9.07 0.52
N SER A 159 16.19 -8.11 -0.41
CA SER A 159 15.90 -8.32 -1.84
C SER A 159 14.52 -8.94 -2.06
N CYS A 160 13.48 -8.41 -1.42
CA CYS A 160 12.10 -8.81 -1.69
C CYS A 160 11.30 -7.69 -2.37
N THR A 161 10.25 -8.07 -3.08
CA THR A 161 9.39 -7.15 -3.84
C THR A 161 8.30 -6.49 -3.00
N SER A 162 8.22 -6.81 -1.70
CA SER A 162 7.23 -6.28 -0.75
C SER A 162 7.14 -4.75 -0.70
N PRO A 163 8.23 -3.96 -0.84
CA PRO A 163 8.14 -2.50 -0.95
C PRO A 163 7.20 -2.02 -2.06
N ILE A 164 7.16 -2.72 -3.20
CA ILE A 164 6.30 -2.36 -4.34
C ILE A 164 4.83 -2.66 -4.02
N GLU A 165 4.55 -3.81 -3.41
CA GLU A 165 3.20 -4.17 -2.95
C GLU A 165 2.68 -3.16 -1.92
N ASN A 166 3.51 -2.84 -0.92
CA ASN A 166 3.21 -1.84 0.10
C ASN A 166 2.91 -0.47 -0.53
N LEU A 167 3.70 -0.05 -1.54
CA LEU A 167 3.45 1.20 -2.26
C LEU A 167 2.09 1.18 -2.95
N MET A 168 1.70 0.09 -3.62
CA MET A 168 0.38 0.00 -4.29
C MET A 168 -0.78 0.10 -3.29
N VAL A 169 -0.67 -0.54 -2.13
CA VAL A 169 -1.65 -0.42 -1.03
C VAL A 169 -1.72 1.02 -0.51
N VAL A 170 -0.57 1.69 -0.33
CA VAL A 170 -0.53 3.08 0.12
C VAL A 170 -1.13 4.02 -0.94
N ILE A 171 -0.88 3.81 -2.23
CA ILE A 171 -1.50 4.57 -3.33
C ILE A 171 -3.03 4.41 -3.29
N MET A 172 -3.52 3.18 -3.10
CA MET A 172 -4.94 2.89 -2.97
C MET A 172 -5.58 3.70 -1.83
N LEU A 173 -4.98 3.66 -0.63
CA LEU A 173 -5.45 4.41 0.53
C LEU A 173 -5.37 5.92 0.33
N HIS A 174 -4.28 6.41 -0.26
CA HIS A 174 -4.10 7.83 -0.56
C HIS A 174 -5.15 8.35 -1.55
N GLY A 175 -5.42 7.58 -2.61
CA GLY A 175 -6.48 7.88 -3.58
C GLY A 175 -7.86 7.89 -2.93
N ALA A 176 -8.15 6.93 -2.04
CA ALA A 176 -9.42 6.85 -1.33
C ALA A 176 -9.61 8.05 -0.38
N CYS A 177 -8.59 8.42 0.41
CA CYS A 177 -8.63 9.59 1.29
C CYS A 177 -8.76 10.91 0.49
N SER A 178 -8.13 11.00 -0.67
CA SER A 178 -8.20 12.19 -1.54
C SER A 178 -9.47 12.23 -2.41
N ARG A 179 -10.36 11.23 -2.29
CA ARG A 179 -11.56 11.01 -3.13
C ARG A 179 -11.27 10.91 -4.63
N LEU A 180 -10.04 10.52 -4.99
CA LEU A 180 -9.62 10.27 -6.35
C LEU A 180 -9.84 8.78 -6.67
N ALA A 181 -11.09 8.46 -7.02
CA ALA A 181 -11.50 7.12 -7.43
C ALA A 181 -10.59 6.43 -8.48
N PRO A 182 -10.11 7.09 -9.56
CA PRO A 182 -9.22 6.43 -10.52
C PRO A 182 -7.87 6.04 -9.91
N LEU A 183 -7.31 6.87 -9.04
CA LEU A 183 -6.04 6.58 -8.35
C LEU A 183 -6.20 5.46 -7.32
N ALA A 184 -7.31 5.47 -6.58
CA ALA A 184 -7.64 4.41 -5.64
C ALA A 184 -7.83 3.07 -6.36
N ALA A 185 -8.55 3.08 -7.49
CA ALA A 185 -8.79 1.89 -8.30
C ALA A 185 -7.50 1.33 -8.91
N PHE A 186 -6.62 2.19 -9.42
CA PHE A 186 -5.30 1.79 -9.92
C PHE A 186 -4.49 1.08 -8.84
N GLY A 187 -4.36 1.69 -7.65
CA GLY A 187 -3.64 1.11 -6.52
C GLY A 187 -4.25 -0.23 -6.09
N TYR A 188 -5.58 -0.33 -6.03
CA TYR A 188 -6.28 -1.57 -5.70
C TYR A 188 -5.99 -2.68 -6.71
N VAL A 189 -6.21 -2.43 -8.01
CA VAL A 189 -5.99 -3.44 -9.06
C VAL A 189 -4.53 -3.90 -9.07
N MET A 190 -3.57 -2.97 -9.01
CA MET A 190 -2.15 -3.31 -8.97
C MET A 190 -1.79 -4.10 -7.71
N ALA A 191 -2.29 -3.71 -6.53
CA ALA A 191 -2.05 -4.42 -5.29
C ALA A 191 -2.60 -5.86 -5.35
N THR A 192 -3.85 -6.03 -5.82
CA THR A 192 -4.48 -7.37 -5.99
C THR A 192 -3.80 -8.24 -7.05
N HIS A 193 -3.14 -7.60 -8.02
CA HIS A 193 -2.43 -8.29 -9.08
C HIS A 193 -1.03 -8.77 -8.66
N LEU A 194 -0.39 -8.05 -7.72
CA LEU A 194 0.89 -8.44 -7.17
C LEU A 194 0.73 -9.48 -6.05
N SER A 195 -0.32 -9.33 -5.23
CA SER A 195 -0.63 -10.21 -4.11
C SER A 195 -2.15 -10.34 -3.94
N LEU A 196 -2.65 -11.50 -3.49
CA LEU A 196 -4.09 -11.70 -3.32
C LEU A 196 -4.69 -10.96 -2.11
N TYR A 197 -3.89 -10.76 -1.06
CA TYR A 197 -4.37 -10.27 0.24
C TYR A 197 -5.07 -8.90 0.20
N PRO A 198 -4.58 -7.90 -0.57
CA PRO A 198 -5.24 -6.60 -0.67
C PRO A 198 -6.67 -6.65 -1.23
N ALA A 199 -7.14 -7.77 -1.79
CA ALA A 199 -8.51 -7.91 -2.27
C ALA A 199 -9.55 -7.67 -1.16
N ILE A 200 -9.24 -8.07 0.08
CA ILE A 200 -10.11 -7.88 1.25
C ILE A 200 -10.31 -6.38 1.54
N LEU A 201 -9.36 -5.53 1.13
CA LEU A 201 -9.42 -4.08 1.36
C LEU A 201 -10.45 -3.37 0.47
N ILE A 202 -11.13 -4.06 -0.45
CA ILE A 202 -12.21 -3.45 -1.25
C ILE A 202 -13.33 -2.88 -0.37
N LEU A 203 -13.69 -3.58 0.71
CA LEU A 203 -14.74 -3.16 1.63
C LEU A 203 -14.36 -1.87 2.39
N PRO A 204 -13.23 -1.80 3.12
CA PRO A 204 -12.84 -0.58 3.81
C PRO A 204 -12.61 0.59 2.85
N VAL A 205 -12.09 0.35 1.64
CA VAL A 205 -11.89 1.41 0.63
C VAL A 205 -13.23 1.93 0.09
N ALA A 206 -14.19 1.06 -0.19
CA ALA A 206 -15.53 1.46 -0.63
C ALA A 206 -16.24 2.28 0.46
N LEU A 207 -16.13 1.86 1.73
CA LEU A 207 -16.67 2.61 2.87
C LEU A 207 -16.01 3.98 3.01
N LEU A 208 -14.68 4.06 2.89
CA LEU A 208 -13.93 5.30 2.96
C LEU A 208 -14.31 6.28 1.84
N LEU A 209 -14.52 5.79 0.61
CA LEU A 209 -14.99 6.60 -0.52
C LEU A 209 -16.45 7.05 -0.36
N GLY A 210 -17.31 6.19 0.19
CA GLY A 210 -18.74 6.45 0.36
C GLY A 210 -19.05 7.47 1.45
N TYR A 211 -18.41 7.34 2.61
CA TYR A 211 -18.55 8.28 3.72
C TYR A 211 -17.65 9.51 3.58
N GLY A 212 -16.51 9.36 2.89
CA GLY A 212 -15.49 10.39 2.81
C GLY A 212 -14.70 10.56 4.11
N PRO A 213 -13.53 11.24 4.05
CA PRO A 213 -12.66 11.47 5.21
C PRO A 213 -13.23 12.47 6.23
N ASP A 214 -14.33 13.14 5.87
CA ASP A 214 -14.88 14.29 6.60
C ASP A 214 -16.04 13.92 7.54
N THR A 215 -16.43 12.64 7.66
CA THR A 215 -17.51 12.27 8.58
C THR A 215 -17.03 12.51 10.02
N PRO A 216 -17.56 13.52 10.74
CA PRO A 216 -17.24 13.68 12.15
C PRO A 216 -17.65 12.39 12.87
N PRO A 217 -16.79 11.81 13.71
CA PRO A 217 -17.15 10.63 14.46
C PRO A 217 -18.38 10.94 15.30
N THR A 218 -19.33 10.01 15.37
CA THR A 218 -20.59 10.12 16.13
C THR A 218 -20.36 10.62 17.56
N LYS A 219 -19.17 10.32 18.13
CA LYS A 219 -18.70 10.76 19.45
C LYS A 219 -18.54 12.28 19.59
N VAL A 220 -18.18 13.01 18.52
CA VAL A 220 -17.98 14.48 18.57
C VAL A 220 -19.32 15.21 18.57
N PHE A 221 -20.33 14.69 17.87
CA PHE A 221 -21.70 15.21 17.98
C PHE A 221 -22.28 15.02 19.38
N LEU A 222 -21.96 13.89 20.03
CA LEU A 222 -22.35 13.63 21.41
C LEU A 222 -21.75 14.66 22.37
N GLN A 223 -20.51 15.10 22.11
CA GLN A 223 -19.86 16.18 22.86
C GLN A 223 -20.51 17.56 22.60
N LYS A 224 -20.97 17.86 21.38
CA LYS A 224 -21.78 19.06 21.10
C LYS A 224 -23.11 19.01 21.85
N GLY A 225 -23.81 17.87 21.86
CA GLY A 225 -25.04 17.68 22.62
C GLY A 225 -24.84 17.89 24.13
N LEU A 226 -23.74 17.36 24.69
CA LEU A 226 -23.37 17.57 26.10
C LEU A 226 -22.95 19.01 26.41
N SER A 227 -22.21 19.66 25.51
CA SER A 227 -21.80 21.07 25.69
C SER A 227 -22.96 22.04 25.49
N ALA A 228 -23.89 21.74 24.58
CA ALA A 228 -25.13 22.49 24.37
C ALA A 228 -26.05 22.32 25.59
N ASN A 229 -26.25 21.10 26.11
CA ASN A 229 -27.00 20.89 27.36
C ASN A 229 -26.39 21.59 28.59
N LYS A 230 -25.09 21.91 28.56
CA LYS A 230 -24.43 22.66 29.63
C LYS A 230 -24.60 24.19 29.49
N ILE A 231 -24.99 24.66 28.30
CA ILE A 231 -25.26 26.07 27.98
C ILE A 231 -26.79 26.34 27.99
N ASP A 232 -27.61 25.37 27.60
CA ASP A 232 -29.07 25.48 27.43
C ASP A 232 -29.90 25.26 28.72
N MET A 233 -29.29 25.32 29.91
CA MET A 233 -30.08 25.56 31.15
C MET A 233 -30.60 27.00 31.26
N SER A 234 -30.44 27.80 30.21
CA SER A 234 -30.99 29.15 30.09
C SER A 234 -31.27 29.51 28.63
N ASP A 235 -32.14 28.77 27.92
CA ASP A 235 -33.30 29.38 27.24
C ASP A 235 -34.13 28.32 26.49
N ASN A 236 -35.43 28.54 26.44
CA ASN A 236 -36.43 27.63 25.92
C ASN A 236 -36.68 27.92 24.43
N GLY A 237 -36.56 26.94 23.53
CA GLY A 237 -37.11 27.11 22.18
C GLY A 237 -36.60 26.21 21.05
N LYS A 238 -37.53 25.40 20.54
CA LYS A 238 -37.61 24.87 19.16
C LYS A 238 -36.52 23.88 18.73
N GLY A 239 -36.85 22.60 18.93
CA GLY A 239 -36.22 21.48 18.25
C GLY A 239 -36.31 21.62 16.73
N THR A 240 -35.21 22.06 16.13
CA THR A 240 -34.96 21.90 14.70
C THR A 240 -34.38 20.51 14.50
N SER A 241 -35.07 19.73 13.67
CA SER A 241 -34.72 18.38 13.26
C SER A 241 -33.26 18.35 12.77
N GLN A 242 -32.37 17.76 13.58
CA GLN A 242 -31.02 17.39 13.16
C GLN A 242 -31.15 16.46 11.96
N LYS A 243 -30.91 16.99 10.76
CA LYS A 243 -30.83 16.21 9.53
C LYS A 243 -29.83 15.09 9.75
N GLY A 244 -30.37 13.88 9.66
CA GLY A 244 -29.75 12.64 10.05
C GLY A 244 -28.52 12.29 9.24
N PHE A 245 -27.71 11.42 9.86
CA PHE A 245 -26.73 10.51 9.27
C PHE A 245 -25.90 11.04 8.09
N GLY A 246 -24.57 11.09 8.28
CA GLY A 246 -23.62 11.32 7.19
C GLY A 246 -24.01 10.54 5.94
N GLN A 247 -24.49 11.26 4.93
CA GLN A 247 -25.22 10.68 3.81
C GLN A 247 -24.24 9.89 2.95
N PHE A 248 -24.33 8.57 2.99
CA PHE A 248 -23.46 7.67 2.22
C PHE A 248 -23.61 7.97 0.73
N SER A 249 -22.52 8.36 0.08
CA SER A 249 -22.53 8.71 -1.33
C SER A 249 -22.19 7.50 -2.19
N TRP A 250 -23.17 7.04 -2.98
CA TRP A 250 -22.96 5.94 -3.94
C TRP A 250 -22.20 6.37 -5.20
N LYS A 251 -22.20 7.67 -5.54
CA LYS A 251 -21.57 8.17 -6.78
C LYS A 251 -20.06 7.89 -6.85
N PRO A 252 -19.24 8.18 -5.82
CA PRO A 252 -17.81 7.85 -5.82
C PRO A 252 -17.54 6.36 -5.93
N ILE A 253 -18.43 5.52 -5.37
CA ILE A 253 -18.30 4.07 -5.37
C ILE A 253 -18.56 3.50 -6.76
N LEU A 254 -19.64 3.93 -7.42
CA LEU A 254 -19.92 3.53 -8.80
C LEU A 254 -18.78 3.94 -9.74
N HIS A 255 -18.26 5.15 -9.55
CA HIS A 255 -17.10 5.62 -10.31
C HIS A 255 -15.83 4.78 -10.01
N PHE A 256 -15.59 4.43 -8.75
CA PHE A 256 -14.49 3.53 -8.36
C PHE A 256 -14.63 2.14 -9.00
N ILE A 257 -15.81 1.52 -8.96
CA ILE A 257 -16.08 0.21 -9.57
C ILE A 257 -15.81 0.26 -11.08
N LEU A 258 -16.27 1.32 -11.76
CA LEU A 258 -16.00 1.52 -13.19
C LEU A 258 -14.49 1.57 -13.47
N TRP A 259 -13.73 2.35 -12.68
CA TRP A 259 -12.28 2.43 -12.86
C TRP A 259 -11.56 1.13 -12.52
N VAL A 260 -12.02 0.38 -11.52
CA VAL A 260 -11.49 -0.96 -11.20
C VAL A 260 -11.67 -1.89 -12.40
N PHE A 261 -12.83 -1.84 -13.06
CA PHE A 261 -13.07 -2.63 -14.27
C PHE A 261 -12.11 -2.23 -15.41
N ILE A 262 -11.97 -0.93 -15.70
CA ILE A 262 -11.06 -0.43 -16.74
C ILE A 262 -9.62 -0.85 -16.47
N TRP A 263 -9.12 -0.62 -15.25
CA TRP A 263 -7.75 -0.97 -14.87
C TRP A 263 -7.51 -2.48 -14.89
N SER A 264 -8.50 -3.28 -14.47
CA SER A 264 -8.42 -4.74 -14.54
C SER A 264 -8.30 -5.23 -15.99
N CYS A 265 -9.15 -4.73 -16.89
CA CYS A 265 -9.05 -5.05 -18.33
C CYS A 265 -7.69 -4.64 -18.90
N TYR A 266 -7.18 -3.47 -18.52
CA TYR A 266 -5.88 -2.98 -18.97
C TYR A 266 -4.73 -3.88 -18.48
N VAL A 267 -4.70 -4.21 -17.19
CA VAL A 267 -3.69 -5.10 -16.59
C VAL A 267 -3.73 -6.49 -17.23
N LEU A 268 -4.92 -7.08 -17.42
CA LEU A 268 -5.05 -8.39 -18.08
C LEU A 268 -4.58 -8.35 -19.53
N SER A 269 -4.87 -7.27 -20.25
CA SER A 269 -4.40 -7.08 -21.63
C SER A 269 -2.87 -6.99 -21.68
N LEU A 270 -2.25 -6.24 -20.77
CA LEU A 270 -0.80 -6.16 -20.67
C LEU A 270 -0.18 -7.52 -20.34
N ASN A 271 -0.74 -8.27 -19.40
CA ASN A 271 -0.26 -9.62 -19.09
C ASN A 271 -0.39 -10.57 -20.28
N SER A 272 -1.49 -10.48 -21.04
CA SER A 272 -1.70 -11.25 -22.26
C SER A 272 -0.60 -10.97 -23.29
N ILE A 273 -0.24 -9.70 -23.47
CA ILE A 273 0.86 -9.29 -24.36
C ILE A 273 2.21 -9.79 -23.84
N ILE A 274 2.47 -9.67 -22.54
CA ILE A 274 3.73 -10.06 -21.89
C ILE A 274 3.96 -11.58 -21.96
N LEU A 275 2.89 -12.37 -21.86
CA LEU A 275 2.87 -13.83 -21.92
C LEU A 275 2.56 -14.35 -23.34
N ASN A 276 2.45 -13.47 -24.33
CA ASN A 276 2.19 -13.88 -25.69
C ASN A 276 3.31 -14.83 -26.15
N LYS A 277 2.92 -16.00 -26.68
CA LYS A 277 3.80 -17.14 -27.04
C LYS A 277 4.37 -17.96 -25.88
N VAL A 278 4.09 -17.61 -24.63
CA VAL A 278 4.75 -18.16 -23.45
C VAL A 278 3.72 -18.39 -22.33
N GLY A 279 3.04 -19.54 -22.37
CA GLY A 279 2.13 -20.04 -21.31
C GLY A 279 0.73 -19.41 -21.21
N GLY A 280 0.59 -18.15 -21.65
CA GLY A 280 -0.71 -17.46 -21.72
C GLY A 280 -1.34 -17.14 -20.36
N LEU A 281 -2.53 -16.51 -20.39
CA LEU A 281 -3.22 -16.04 -19.19
C LEU A 281 -3.73 -17.18 -18.29
N GLN A 282 -4.19 -18.28 -18.86
CA GLN A 282 -4.74 -19.40 -18.09
C GLN A 282 -3.68 -20.02 -17.17
N GLU A 283 -2.47 -20.28 -17.70
CA GLU A 283 -1.36 -20.78 -16.90
C GLU A 283 -0.96 -19.77 -15.81
N MET A 284 -0.97 -18.47 -16.11
CA MET A 284 -0.71 -17.43 -15.10
C MET A 284 -1.70 -17.53 -13.94
N PHE A 285 -3.02 -17.61 -14.22
CA PHE A 285 -4.03 -17.70 -13.16
C PHE A 285 -3.86 -18.96 -12.31
N GLU A 286 -3.64 -20.10 -12.96
CA GLU A 286 -3.45 -21.38 -12.28
C GLU A 286 -2.18 -21.38 -11.41
N LYS A 287 -1.06 -20.90 -11.96
CA LYS A 287 0.25 -20.95 -11.29
C LYS A 287 0.48 -19.83 -10.29
N THR A 288 -0.19 -18.69 -10.42
CA THR A 288 -0.03 -17.56 -9.49
C THR A 288 -1.06 -17.65 -8.37
N TYR A 289 -2.35 -17.73 -8.71
CA TYR A 289 -3.44 -17.69 -7.74
C TYR A 289 -3.94 -19.08 -7.35
N GLY A 290 -4.00 -20.00 -8.31
CA GLY A 290 -4.32 -21.40 -8.04
C GLY A 290 -3.30 -22.02 -7.09
N PHE A 291 -2.00 -21.70 -7.25
CA PHE A 291 -0.95 -22.15 -6.33
C PHE A 291 -1.25 -21.75 -4.88
N ILE A 292 -1.60 -20.48 -4.62
CA ILE A 292 -1.90 -19.99 -3.25
C ILE A 292 -3.07 -20.74 -2.61
N LEU A 293 -4.10 -21.09 -3.41
CA LEU A 293 -5.29 -21.80 -2.91
C LEU A 293 -5.11 -23.32 -2.80
N THR A 294 -4.19 -23.90 -3.57
CA THR A 294 -4.07 -25.36 -3.73
C THR A 294 -2.70 -25.91 -3.35
N VAL A 295 -1.89 -25.16 -2.57
CA VAL A 295 -0.58 -25.64 -2.10
C VAL A 295 -0.73 -27.05 -1.54
N LYS A 296 -0.23 -28.04 -2.29
CA LYS A 296 -0.19 -29.45 -1.91
C LYS A 296 1.03 -29.79 -1.06
N ASP A 297 1.89 -28.80 -0.82
CA ASP A 297 3.14 -28.99 -0.12
C ASP A 297 2.87 -29.11 1.40
N LEU A 298 3.28 -30.24 1.98
CA LEU A 298 3.06 -30.61 3.39
C LEU A 298 4.02 -29.89 4.36
N SER A 299 4.85 -28.99 3.85
CA SER A 299 5.73 -28.16 4.67
C SER A 299 5.01 -26.88 5.13
N PRO A 300 5.22 -26.40 6.36
CA PRO A 300 4.61 -25.16 6.84
C PRO A 300 5.14 -23.97 6.01
N ASN A 301 4.41 -23.62 4.96
CA ASN A 301 4.72 -22.50 4.08
C ASN A 301 4.25 -21.20 4.74
N ILE A 302 4.97 -20.79 5.79
CA ILE A 302 4.71 -19.57 6.55
C ILE A 302 4.58 -18.35 5.63
N GLY A 303 5.35 -18.29 4.53
CA GLY A 303 5.33 -17.17 3.57
C GLY A 303 4.31 -17.26 2.42
N VAL A 304 3.46 -18.29 2.35
CA VAL A 304 2.35 -18.30 1.38
C VAL A 304 1.15 -17.54 1.94
N LEU A 305 0.91 -17.62 3.26
CA LEU A 305 -0.21 -17.02 3.99
C LEU A 305 0.14 -15.76 4.81
N TRP A 306 1.43 -15.40 4.90
CA TRP A 306 1.92 -14.11 5.40
C TRP A 306 2.23 -13.16 4.25
#